data_AF-A0A2V5SJL9-F1
#
_entry.id   AF-A0A2V5SJL9-F1
#
_cell.length_a   1.000
_cell.length_b   1.000
_cell.length_c   1.000
_cell.angle_alpha   90.00
_cell.angle_beta   90.00
_cell.angle_gamma   90.00
#
_symmetry.space_group_name_H-M   'P 1'
#
loop_
_entity.id
_entity.type
_entity.pdbx_description
1 polymer ?
#
loop_
_entity_poly.entity_id
_entity_poly.type
_entity_poly.pdbx_seq_one_letter_code
_entity_poly.pdbx_strand_id
1 'polypeptide(L)'
;MIDFHSFENIPRRGGFTIVQIEPAAGLLLDALGREAIARTRIVERNFEIAIQSDLTEEEQSVTLYHEILEAAAVASPNPPPTVIDLNEGDFERAAYSAHEQFGVASVENLNRMLKSYGFKEH
;
A
#
# COMPACT_ATOMS: atom_id res chain seq x y z
N MET A 1 -13.03 -11.35 -1.68
CA MET A 1 -12.71 -10.03 -2.24
C MET A 1 -12.59 -9.07 -1.07
N ILE A 2 -11.56 -8.25 -1.06
CA ILE A 2 -11.24 -7.37 0.06
C ILE A 2 -12.25 -6.21 0.12
N ASP A 3 -12.76 -5.88 1.32
CA ASP A 3 -13.56 -4.68 1.53
C ASP A 3 -12.65 -3.46 1.67
N PHE A 4 -12.46 -2.72 0.58
CA PHE A 4 -11.61 -1.54 0.50
C PHE A 4 -12.06 -0.38 1.39
N HIS A 5 -13.37 -0.23 1.64
CA HIS A 5 -13.85 0.83 2.54
C HIS A 5 -13.39 0.63 3.99
N SER A 6 -13.07 -0.61 4.38
CA SER A 6 -12.53 -0.90 5.72
C SER A 6 -11.17 -0.26 6.00
N PHE A 7 -10.46 0.22 4.97
CA PHE A 7 -9.13 0.82 5.10
C PHE A 7 -9.18 2.34 5.27
N GLU A 8 -10.27 2.96 4.84
CA GLU A 8 -10.41 4.41 4.65
C GLU A 8 -10.54 5.16 5.98
N ASN A 9 -10.01 6.39 6.02
CA ASN A 9 -10.17 7.35 7.11
C ASN A 9 -9.69 6.87 8.50
N ILE A 10 -8.76 5.90 8.53
CA ILE A 10 -8.11 5.41 9.75
C ILE A 10 -6.65 5.86 9.76
N PRO A 11 -6.20 6.64 10.78
CA PRO A 11 -4.79 6.97 10.95
C PRO A 11 -3.92 5.72 11.09
N ARG A 12 -2.79 5.68 10.37
CA ARG A 12 -1.88 4.54 10.34
C ARG A 12 -0.53 4.85 10.98
N ARG A 13 0.24 3.78 11.25
CA ARG A 13 1.67 3.93 11.54
C ARG A 13 2.36 4.71 10.43
N GLY A 14 3.24 5.65 10.77
CA GLY A 14 3.78 6.62 9.82
C GLY A 14 2.90 7.87 9.62
N GLY A 15 1.70 7.90 10.21
CA GLY A 15 0.88 9.10 10.31
C GLY A 15 0.15 9.50 9.04
N PHE A 16 0.01 8.58 8.07
CA PHE A 16 -0.80 8.78 6.88
C PHE A 16 -2.22 8.23 7.08
N THR A 17 -3.11 8.64 6.19
CA THR A 17 -4.49 8.17 6.09
C THR A 17 -4.78 7.76 4.65
N ILE A 18 -5.37 6.59 4.47
CA ILE A 18 -5.93 6.21 3.18
C ILE A 18 -7.29 6.89 3.10
N VAL A 19 -7.46 7.83 2.18
CA VAL A 19 -8.74 8.56 2.02
C VAL A 19 -9.69 7.74 1.18
N GLN A 20 -9.17 7.03 0.18
CA GLN A 20 -9.97 6.21 -0.71
C GLN A 20 -9.16 5.09 -1.35
N ILE A 21 -9.81 3.94 -1.57
CA ILE A 21 -9.31 2.90 -2.47
C ILE A 21 -10.41 2.60 -3.49
N GLU A 22 -10.20 3.01 -4.75
CA GLU A 22 -11.16 2.81 -5.83
C GLU A 22 -10.80 1.61 -6.71
N PRO A 23 -11.72 0.64 -6.89
CA PRO A 23 -11.63 -0.32 -7.98
C PRO A 23 -11.74 0.41 -9.32
N ALA A 24 -10.73 0.27 -10.18
CA ALA A 24 -10.70 0.85 -11.50
C ALA A 24 -11.17 -0.17 -12.54
N ALA A 25 -12.28 0.14 -13.23
CA ALA A 25 -12.73 -0.61 -14.39
C ALA A 25 -11.97 -0.13 -15.63
N GLY A 26 -10.90 -0.85 -15.99
CA GLY A 26 -10.11 -0.59 -17.19
C GLY A 26 -8.61 -0.40 -16.92
N LEU A 27 -7.90 0.03 -17.96
CA LEU A 27 -6.46 0.16 -17.96
C LEU A 27 -6.00 1.28 -17.02
N LEU A 28 -5.29 0.90 -15.95
CA LEU A 28 -4.55 1.85 -15.12
C LEU A 28 -3.19 2.10 -15.75
N LEU A 29 -2.78 3.37 -15.75
CA LEU A 29 -1.47 3.80 -16.26
C LEU A 29 -0.65 4.42 -15.13
N ASP A 30 0.62 4.05 -15.08
CA ASP A 30 1.61 4.70 -14.21
C ASP A 30 1.96 6.12 -14.70
N ALA A 31 2.86 6.80 -13.98
CA ALA A 31 3.29 8.15 -14.33
C ALA A 31 4.01 8.26 -15.69
N LEU A 32 4.45 7.13 -16.28
CA LEU A 32 5.11 7.06 -17.58
C LEU A 32 4.14 6.60 -18.70
N GLY A 33 2.86 6.39 -18.39
CA GLY A 33 1.86 5.92 -19.34
C GLY A 33 1.95 4.42 -19.64
N ARG A 34 2.60 3.62 -18.79
CA ARG A 34 2.67 2.16 -18.89
C ARG A 34 1.54 1.52 -18.10
N GLU A 35 1.11 0.35 -18.51
CA GLU A 35 0.07 -0.41 -17.79
C GLU A 35 0.51 -0.70 -16.36
N ALA A 36 -0.39 -0.50 -15.40
CA ALA A 36 -0.15 -0.69 -13.98
C ALA A 36 -1.33 -1.45 -13.33
N ILE A 37 -1.05 -2.19 -12.27
CA ILE A 37 -2.06 -2.93 -11.49
C ILE A 37 -2.72 -2.01 -10.46
N ALA A 38 -1.97 -1.04 -9.94
CA ALA A 38 -2.46 0.00 -9.08
C ALA A 38 -1.76 1.33 -9.34
N ARG A 39 -2.31 2.39 -8.77
CA ARG A 39 -1.72 3.72 -8.77
C ARG A 39 -2.06 4.41 -7.46
N THR A 40 -1.04 4.78 -6.70
CA THR A 40 -1.20 5.63 -5.52
C THR A 40 -0.92 7.10 -5.83
N ARG A 41 -1.86 7.96 -5.48
CA ARG A 41 -1.69 9.42 -5.44
C ARG A 41 -1.52 9.86 -3.98
N ILE A 42 -0.42 10.56 -3.74
CA ILE A 42 -0.05 11.07 -2.42
C ILE A 42 -0.27 12.58 -2.39
N VAL A 43 -1.11 13.05 -1.49
CA VAL A 43 -1.30 14.48 -1.20
C VAL A 43 -1.03 14.72 0.27
N GLU A 44 0.13 15.30 0.58
CA GLU A 44 0.66 15.42 1.94
C GLU A 44 0.74 14.06 2.65
N ARG A 45 -0.22 13.75 3.53
CA ARG A 45 -0.32 12.49 4.29
C ARG A 45 -1.55 11.66 3.91
N ASN A 46 -2.22 12.04 2.82
CA ASN A 46 -3.44 11.40 2.35
C ASN A 46 -3.15 10.58 1.10
N PHE A 47 -3.55 9.30 1.12
CA PHE A 47 -3.36 8.38 0.02
C PHE A 47 -4.70 8.10 -0.67
N GLU A 48 -4.72 8.26 -1.98
CA GLU A 48 -5.80 7.84 -2.88
C GLU A 48 -5.24 6.71 -3.75
N ILE A 49 -5.82 5.51 -3.68
CA ILE A 49 -5.30 4.34 -4.38
C ILE A 49 -6.34 3.88 -5.40
N ALA A 50 -5.94 3.73 -6.65
CA ALA A 50 -6.72 3.03 -7.66
C ALA A 50 -6.15 1.62 -7.86
N ILE A 51 -6.98 0.58 -7.89
CA ILE A 51 -6.57 -0.82 -8.07
C ILE A 51 -7.42 -1.45 -9.18
N GLN A 52 -6.81 -2.25 -10.07
CA GLN A 52 -7.56 -2.98 -11.09
C GLN A 52 -8.68 -3.86 -10.47
N SER A 53 -9.87 -3.81 -11.08
CA SER A 53 -11.07 -4.45 -10.52
C SER A 53 -11.13 -5.97 -10.66
N ASP A 54 -10.38 -6.56 -11.57
CA ASP A 54 -10.42 -7.97 -11.96
C ASP A 54 -9.36 -8.84 -11.26
N LEU A 55 -8.64 -8.28 -10.31
CA LEU A 55 -7.66 -8.99 -9.48
C LEU A 55 -8.34 -10.00 -8.54
N THR A 56 -7.68 -11.14 -8.36
CA THR A 56 -7.99 -12.08 -7.29
C THR A 56 -7.77 -11.46 -5.91
N GLU A 57 -8.31 -12.07 -4.85
CA GLU A 57 -8.12 -11.57 -3.48
C GLU A 57 -6.64 -11.55 -3.06
N GLU A 58 -5.86 -12.52 -3.52
CA GLU A 58 -4.42 -12.57 -3.30
C GLU A 58 -3.71 -11.41 -4.00
N GLU A 59 -3.99 -11.18 -5.28
CA GLU A 59 -3.42 -10.06 -6.04
C GLU A 59 -3.80 -8.71 -5.44
N GLN A 60 -5.07 -8.53 -5.03
CA GLN A 60 -5.51 -7.33 -4.31
C GLN A 60 -4.73 -7.15 -3.01
N SER A 61 -4.54 -8.23 -2.26
CA SER A 61 -3.81 -8.20 -1.00
C SER A 61 -2.35 -7.81 -1.18
N VAL A 62 -1.65 -8.44 -2.13
CA VAL A 62 -0.24 -8.16 -2.40
C VAL A 62 -0.10 -6.72 -2.90
N THR A 63 -0.96 -6.29 -3.82
CA THR A 63 -1.00 -4.91 -4.31
C THR A 63 -1.18 -3.90 -3.16
N LEU A 64 -2.09 -4.16 -2.22
CA LEU A 64 -2.27 -3.29 -1.06
C LEU A 64 -1.05 -3.22 -0.14
N TYR A 65 -0.39 -4.35 0.13
CA TYR A 65 0.85 -4.31 0.91
C TYR A 65 1.94 -3.52 0.20
N HIS A 66 2.08 -3.70 -1.10
CA HIS A 66 3.06 -3.00 -1.93
C HIS A 66 2.83 -1.49 -1.87
N GLU A 67 1.68 -1.04 -2.38
CA GLU A 67 1.35 0.38 -2.55
C GLU A 67 1.42 1.13 -1.21
N ILE A 68 0.96 0.49 -0.12
CA ILE A 68 0.98 1.12 1.20
C ILE A 68 2.39 1.23 1.77
N LEU A 69 3.24 0.21 1.61
CA LEU A 69 4.61 0.27 2.13
C LEU A 69 5.42 1.33 1.37
N GLU A 70 5.31 1.35 0.05
CA GLU A 70 5.98 2.31 -0.81
C GLU A 70 5.47 3.73 -0.51
N ALA A 71 4.15 3.95 -0.52
CA ALA A 71 3.59 5.27 -0.27
C ALA A 71 3.93 5.78 1.14
N ALA A 72 3.94 4.90 2.15
CA ALA A 72 4.39 5.27 3.50
C ALA A 72 5.88 5.66 3.54
N ALA A 73 6.73 4.98 2.77
CA ALA A 73 8.15 5.31 2.67
C ALA A 73 8.35 6.67 1.98
N VAL A 74 7.66 6.91 0.87
CA VAL A 74 7.74 8.14 0.06
C VAL A 74 7.15 9.35 0.79
N ALA A 75 6.01 9.20 1.45
CA ALA A 75 5.31 10.30 2.11
C ALA A 75 5.89 10.67 3.48
N SER A 76 6.71 9.79 4.08
CA SER A 76 7.28 10.06 5.40
C SER A 76 8.38 11.12 5.31
N PRO A 77 8.34 12.20 6.11
CA PRO A 77 9.43 13.17 6.17
C PRO A 77 10.70 12.58 6.80
N ASN A 78 10.56 11.51 7.58
CA ASN A 78 11.66 10.77 8.21
C ASN A 78 11.35 9.26 8.14
N PRO A 79 11.51 8.63 6.96
CA PRO A 79 11.22 7.22 6.80
C PRO A 79 12.15 6.35 7.67
N PRO A 80 11.70 5.19 8.16
CA PRO A 80 12.58 4.23 8.83
C PRO A 80 13.76 3.83 7.93
N PRO A 81 14.98 3.61 8.47
CA PRO A 81 16.14 3.21 7.66
C PRO A 81 15.92 1.96 6.80
N THR A 82 15.04 1.06 7.25
CA THR A 82 14.67 -0.18 6.57
C THR A 82 13.93 0.02 5.25
N VAL A 83 13.44 1.23 4.95
CA VAL A 83 12.71 1.53 3.70
C VAL A 83 13.39 2.55 2.79
N ILE A 84 14.52 3.14 3.21
CA ILE A 84 15.20 4.23 2.47
C ILE A 84 15.83 3.74 1.16
N ASP A 85 16.44 2.55 1.19
CA ASP A 85 17.20 2.00 0.07
C ASP A 85 16.42 0.93 -0.73
N LEU A 86 15.12 0.77 -0.43
CA LEU A 86 14.28 -0.18 -1.15
C LEU A 86 14.01 0.32 -2.57
N ASN A 87 14.16 -0.59 -3.53
CA ASN A 87 13.66 -0.39 -4.90
C ASN A 87 12.32 -1.13 -5.10
N GLU A 88 11.76 -1.00 -6.29
CA GLU A 88 10.52 -1.66 -6.72
C GLU A 88 10.48 -3.17 -6.39
N GLY A 89 11.54 -3.91 -6.72
CA GLY A 89 11.63 -5.34 -6.46
C GLY A 89 11.77 -5.68 -4.97
N ASP A 90 12.23 -4.74 -4.14
CA ASP A 90 12.21 -4.90 -2.69
C ASP A 90 10.79 -4.72 -2.13
N PHE A 91 10.05 -3.71 -2.60
CA PHE A 91 8.65 -3.51 -2.22
C PHE A 91 7.75 -4.67 -2.67
N GLU A 92 7.96 -5.18 -3.88
CA GLU A 92 7.25 -6.37 -4.38
C GLU A 92 7.51 -7.59 -3.48
N ARG A 93 8.78 -7.89 -3.17
CA ARG A 93 9.11 -9.01 -2.26
C ARG A 93 8.57 -8.79 -0.85
N ALA A 94 8.60 -7.56 -0.35
CA ALA A 94 8.03 -7.21 0.94
C ALA A 94 6.51 -7.48 0.98
N ALA A 95 5.81 -7.18 -0.11
CA ALA A 95 4.37 -7.38 -0.22
C ALA A 95 3.98 -8.86 -0.24
N TYR A 96 4.67 -9.67 -1.04
CA TYR A 96 4.47 -11.13 -1.02
C TYR A 96 4.80 -11.72 0.35
N SER A 97 5.92 -11.31 0.96
CA SER A 97 6.30 -11.78 2.30
C SER A 97 5.25 -11.39 3.35
N ALA A 98 4.67 -10.20 3.26
CA ALA A 98 3.61 -9.76 4.17
C ALA A 98 2.32 -10.57 3.98
N HIS A 99 1.95 -10.89 2.74
CA HIS A 99 0.81 -11.77 2.47
C HIS A 99 1.04 -13.18 3.01
N GLU A 100 2.20 -13.78 2.77
CA GLU A 100 2.54 -15.11 3.31
C GLU A 100 2.57 -15.13 4.83
N GLN A 101 3.11 -14.09 5.47
CA GLN A 101 3.30 -14.04 6.91
C GLN A 101 2.04 -13.66 7.69
N PHE A 102 1.27 -12.69 7.19
CA PHE A 102 0.14 -12.11 7.91
C PHE A 102 -1.22 -12.48 7.29
N GLY A 103 -1.24 -13.03 6.09
CA GLY A 103 -2.44 -13.34 5.33
C GLY A 103 -2.97 -12.13 4.57
N VAL A 104 -4.25 -12.22 4.17
CA VAL A 104 -4.97 -11.21 3.40
C VAL A 104 -4.84 -9.82 4.04
N ALA A 105 -4.64 -8.81 3.19
CA ALA A 105 -4.51 -7.43 3.61
C ALA A 105 -5.75 -7.01 4.39
N SER A 106 -5.49 -6.44 5.56
CA SER A 106 -6.48 -5.89 6.46
C SER A 106 -5.85 -4.71 7.18
N VAL A 107 -6.68 -3.89 7.82
CA VAL A 107 -6.24 -2.80 8.70
C VAL A 107 -5.17 -3.26 9.70
N GLU A 108 -5.39 -4.42 10.31
CA GLU A 108 -4.49 -4.99 11.30
C GLU A 108 -3.18 -5.45 10.66
N ASN A 109 -3.27 -6.20 9.56
CA ASN A 109 -2.08 -6.78 8.95
C ASN A 109 -1.19 -5.74 8.26
N LEU A 110 -1.76 -4.69 7.65
CA LEU A 110 -0.99 -3.54 7.17
C LEU A 110 -0.21 -2.88 8.32
N ASN A 111 -0.85 -2.71 9.47
CA ASN A 111 -0.17 -2.17 10.66
C ASN A 111 0.93 -3.10 11.19
N ARG A 112 0.77 -4.43 11.07
CA ARG A 112 1.82 -5.40 11.42
C ARG A 112 3.02 -5.27 10.48
N MET A 113 2.79 -5.18 9.16
CA MET A 113 3.84 -4.92 8.16
C MET A 113 4.54 -3.58 8.41
N LEU A 114 3.80 -2.48 8.54
CA LEU A 114 4.40 -1.16 8.81
C LEU A 114 5.24 -1.17 10.09
N LYS A 115 4.80 -1.89 11.12
CA LYS A 115 5.59 -2.08 12.34
C LYS A 115 6.89 -2.87 12.09
N SER A 116 6.88 -3.92 11.28
CA SER A 116 8.09 -4.70 10.97
C SER A 116 9.12 -3.89 10.18
N TYR A 117 8.67 -2.90 9.40
CA TYR A 117 9.51 -1.91 8.72
C TYR A 117 9.79 -0.66 9.57
N GLY A 118 9.53 -0.69 10.88
CA GLY A 118 9.97 0.36 11.81
C GLY A 118 9.10 1.62 11.86
N PHE A 119 7.94 1.66 11.19
CA PHE A 119 7.00 2.77 11.31
C PHE A 119 6.36 2.82 12.71
N LYS A 120 6.37 4.00 13.32
CA LYS A 120 5.85 4.25 14.67
C LYS A 120 4.36 4.57 14.65
N GLU A 121 3.69 4.34 15.79
CA GLU A 121 2.33 4.84 16.02
C GLU A 121 2.34 6.36 16.06
N HIS A 122 1.22 6.96 15.67
CA HIS A 122 1.08 8.40 15.51
C HIS A 122 -0.15 8.92 16.24
#